data_AF-A0A960UW29-F1
#
_entry.id   AF-A0A960UW29-F1
#
_cell.length_a   1.000
_cell.length_b   1.000
_cell.length_c   1.000
_cell.angle_alpha   90.00
_cell.angle_beta   90.00
_cell.angle_gamma   90.00
#
_symmetry.space_group_name_H-M   'P 1'
#
loop_
_entity.id
_entity.type
_entity.pdbx_description
1 polymer ?
#
loop_
_entity_poly.entity_id
_entity_poly.type
_entity_poly.pdbx_seq_one_letter_code
_entity_poly.pdbx_strand_id
1 'polypeptide(L)'
;MSEQQSKGQLGSLAIWFVAATFLAISPVGQEPHLWQKLKLLWNGWLHKPLDWFDLFMHGLPILGVLSYGLYLLIRRRKDLSQ
;
A
#
# COMPACT_ATOMS: atom_id res chain seq x y z
N MET A 1 -23.22 17.84 -32.10
CA MET A 1 -23.32 16.71 -31.14
C MET A 1 -22.02 16.47 -30.35
N SER A 2 -21.00 17.32 -30.45
CA SER A 2 -19.69 17.17 -29.79
C SER A 2 -19.57 17.94 -28.46
N GLU A 3 -20.38 18.98 -28.24
CA GLU A 3 -20.24 19.89 -27.08
C GLU A 3 -20.86 19.35 -25.78
N GLN A 4 -21.88 18.48 -25.89
CA GLN A 4 -22.52 17.83 -24.73
C GLN A 4 -21.65 16.72 -24.13
N GLN A 5 -20.82 16.06 -24.94
CA GLN A 5 -19.95 14.94 -24.51
C GLN A 5 -18.77 15.43 -23.65
N SER A 6 -18.30 16.67 -23.85
CA SER A 6 -17.20 17.27 -23.08
C SER A 6 -17.62 17.63 -21.65
N LYS A 7 -18.82 18.21 -21.46
CA LYS A 7 -19.34 18.57 -20.12
C LYS A 7 -19.62 17.35 -19.25
N GLY A 8 -20.06 16.24 -19.84
CA GLY A 8 -20.26 14.97 -19.13
C GLY A 8 -18.96 14.40 -18.56
N GLN A 9 -17.85 14.50 -19.31
CA GLN A 9 -16.54 14.01 -18.84
C GLN A 9 -15.97 14.82 -17.68
N LEU A 10 -16.17 16.14 -17.65
CA LEU A 10 -15.73 16.98 -16.53
C LEU A 10 -16.44 16.61 -15.23
N GLY A 11 -17.74 16.31 -15.29
CA GLY A 11 -18.51 15.82 -14.13
C GLY A 11 -18.01 14.45 -13.64
N SER A 12 -17.76 13.51 -14.55
CA SER A 12 -17.22 12.19 -14.21
C SER A 12 -15.83 12.28 -13.59
N LEU A 13 -14.95 13.08 -14.18
CA LEU A 13 -13.58 13.30 -13.69
C LEU A 13 -13.58 13.95 -12.32
N ALA A 14 -14.48 14.92 -12.08
CA ALA A 14 -14.64 15.53 -10.76
C ALA A 14 -15.07 14.49 -9.71
N ILE A 15 -15.99 13.58 -10.04
CA ILE A 15 -16.43 12.50 -9.13
C ILE A 15 -15.25 11.56 -8.82
N TRP A 16 -14.50 11.14 -9.84
CA TRP A 16 -13.31 10.29 -9.63
C TRP A 16 -12.22 11.00 -8.83
N PHE A 17 -12.01 12.29 -9.07
CA PHE A 17 -11.02 13.09 -8.36
C PHE A 17 -11.39 13.25 -6.88
N VAL A 18 -12.67 13.53 -6.58
CA VAL A 18 -13.20 13.61 -5.22
C VAL A 18 -13.11 12.25 -4.53
N ALA A 19 -13.53 11.18 -5.20
CA ALA A 19 -13.45 9.82 -4.65
C ALA A 19 -12.01 9.40 -4.36
N ALA A 20 -11.06 9.67 -5.27
CA ALA A 20 -9.64 9.40 -5.08
C ALA A 20 -9.06 10.20 -3.91
N THR A 21 -9.42 11.48 -3.79
CA THR A 21 -8.97 12.34 -2.68
C THR A 21 -9.53 11.86 -1.34
N PHE A 22 -10.80 11.47 -1.28
CA PHE A 22 -11.41 10.89 -0.08
C PHE A 22 -10.78 9.55 0.32
N LEU A 23 -10.51 8.67 -0.64
CA LEU A 23 -9.84 7.39 -0.38
C LEU A 23 -8.38 7.57 0.04
N ALA A 24 -7.68 8.56 -0.50
CA ALA A 24 -6.31 8.89 -0.11
C ALA A 24 -6.22 9.49 1.31
N ILE A 25 -7.27 10.18 1.76
CA ILE A 25 -7.36 10.78 3.11
C ILE A 25 -8.01 9.82 4.12
N SER A 26 -8.73 8.81 3.64
CA SER A 26 -9.17 7.69 4.45
C SER A 26 -7.95 6.82 4.81
N PRO A 27 -7.67 6.51 6.08
CA PRO A 27 -8.07 7.12 7.34
C PRO A 27 -6.87 7.74 8.07
N VAL A 28 -6.99 9.02 8.44
CA VAL A 28 -6.06 9.69 9.36
C VAL A 28 -6.32 9.16 10.78
N GLY A 29 -5.61 8.11 11.19
CA GLY A 29 -5.65 7.60 12.57
C GLY A 29 -6.03 6.12 12.74
N GLN A 30 -6.22 5.35 11.67
CA GLN A 30 -6.28 3.88 11.81
C GLN A 30 -4.87 3.33 12.02
N GLU A 31 -4.73 2.35 12.90
CA GLU A 31 -3.47 1.63 13.05
C GLU A 31 -3.06 1.06 11.68
N PRO A 32 -1.75 1.07 11.32
CA PRO A 32 -1.30 0.53 10.05
C PRO A 32 -1.91 -0.86 9.81
N HIS A 33 -2.55 -1.09 8.66
CA HIS A 33 -3.24 -2.36 8.37
C HIS A 33 -2.38 -3.57 8.70
N LEU A 34 -1.09 -3.52 8.36
CA LEU A 34 -0.12 -4.56 8.71
C LEU A 34 0.03 -4.75 10.22
N TRP A 35 0.14 -3.67 11.00
CA TRP A 35 0.26 -3.70 12.45
C TRP A 35 -0.98 -4.31 13.13
N GLN A 36 -2.16 -3.96 12.63
CA GLN A 36 -3.41 -4.54 13.09
C GLN A 36 -3.46 -6.05 12.82
N LYS A 37 -3.08 -6.49 11.61
CA LYS A 37 -3.02 -7.93 11.28
C LYS A 37 -1.95 -8.67 12.09
N LEU A 38 -0.79 -8.05 12.35
CA LEU A 38 0.26 -8.64 13.20
C LEU A 38 -0.21 -8.83 14.65
N LYS A 39 -0.96 -7.87 15.22
CA LYS A 39 -1.59 -8.05 16.54
C LYS A 39 -2.62 -9.18 16.53
N LEU A 40 -3.45 -9.25 15.48
CA LEU A 40 -4.42 -10.35 15.32
C LEU A 40 -3.71 -11.70 15.17
N LEU A 41 -2.59 -11.76 14.45
CA LEU A 41 -1.76 -12.95 14.32
C LEU A 41 -1.14 -13.35 15.67
N TRP A 42 -0.58 -12.38 16.39
CA TRP A 42 0.05 -12.60 17.70
C TRP A 42 -0.94 -13.13 18.74
N ASN A 43 -2.16 -12.61 18.73
CA ASN A 43 -3.22 -13.05 19.64
C ASN A 43 -3.91 -14.35 19.17
N GLY A 44 -3.60 -14.85 17.96
CA GLY A 44 -4.22 -16.05 17.39
C GLY A 44 -5.63 -15.85 16.85
N TRP A 45 -6.03 -14.63 16.50
CA TRP A 45 -7.37 -14.28 15.99
C TRP A 45 -7.42 -14.07 14.47
N LEU A 46 -6.32 -14.36 13.75
CA LEU A 46 -6.21 -14.20 12.31
C LEU A 46 -6.89 -15.36 11.57
N HIS A 47 -8.23 -15.38 11.56
CA HIS A 47 -9.00 -16.50 11.01
C HIS A 47 -9.59 -16.24 9.63
N LYS A 48 -9.71 -14.99 9.19
CA LYS A 48 -10.31 -14.69 7.90
C LYS A 48 -9.26 -14.82 6.78
N PRO A 49 -9.58 -15.47 5.65
CA PRO A 49 -8.68 -15.53 4.49
C PRO A 49 -8.23 -14.15 4.01
N LEU A 50 -9.10 -13.14 4.09
CA LEU A 50 -8.78 -11.77 3.73
C LEU A 50 -7.70 -11.17 4.62
N ASP A 51 -7.65 -11.54 5.90
CA ASP A 51 -6.64 -11.03 6.82
C ASP A 51 -5.24 -11.58 6.50
N TRP A 52 -5.17 -12.84 6.07
CA TRP A 52 -3.95 -13.45 5.56
C TRP A 52 -3.52 -12.83 4.24
N PHE A 53 -4.47 -12.60 3.33
CA PHE A 53 -4.20 -11.90 2.07
C PHE A 53 -3.62 -10.50 2.33
N ASP A 54 -4.23 -9.71 3.22
CA ASP A 54 -3.75 -8.39 3.59
C ASP A 54 -2.32 -8.43 4.17
N LEU A 55 -2.03 -9.42 5.02
CA LEU A 55 -0.71 -9.62 5.62
C LEU A 55 0.36 -9.91 4.56
N PHE A 56 0.07 -10.78 3.58
CA PHE A 56 1.01 -11.07 2.50
C PHE A 56 1.16 -9.91 1.53
N MET A 57 0.05 -9.28 1.13
CA MET A 57 0.05 -8.14 0.22
C MET A 57 0.90 -6.97 0.75
N HIS A 58 0.86 -6.70 2.05
CA HIS A 58 1.63 -5.61 2.66
C HIS A 58 3.00 -6.06 3.19
N GLY A 59 3.12 -7.30 3.67
CA GLY A 59 4.37 -7.83 4.24
C GLY A 59 5.42 -8.15 3.18
N LEU A 60 5.03 -8.70 2.03
CA LEU A 60 5.97 -9.09 0.97
C LEU A 60 6.75 -7.90 0.38
N PRO A 61 6.12 -6.76 0.02
CA PRO A 61 6.85 -5.59 -0.48
C PRO A 61 7.87 -5.06 0.53
N ILE A 62 7.52 -5.01 1.81
CA ILE A 62 8.41 -4.52 2.88
C ILE A 62 9.63 -5.44 3.03
N LEU A 63 9.41 -6.76 3.06
CA LEU A 63 10.50 -7.74 3.10
C LEU A 63 11.40 -7.63 1.85
N GLY A 64 10.81 -7.39 0.68
CA GLY A 64 11.55 -7.16 -0.56
C GLY A 64 12.47 -5.94 -0.48
N VAL A 65 11.96 -4.80 -0.02
CA VAL A 65 12.76 -3.57 0.13
C VAL A 65 13.86 -3.75 1.18
N LEU A 66 13.56 -4.37 2.32
CA LEU A 66 14.55 -4.62 3.38
C LEU A 66 15.66 -5.57 2.91
N SER A 67 15.29 -6.67 2.27
CA SER A 67 16.27 -7.65 1.74
C SER A 67 17.12 -7.05 0.64
N TYR A 68 16.54 -6.27 -0.27
CA TYR A 68 17.27 -5.56 -1.31
C TYR A 68 18.18 -4.48 -0.73
N GLY A 69 17.70 -3.67 0.22
CA GLY A 69 18.50 -2.67 0.92
C GLY A 69 19.68 -3.28 1.66
N LEU A 70 19.47 -4.40 2.34
CA LEU A 70 20.53 -5.18 2.99
C LEU A 70 21.53 -5.73 1.98
N TYR A 71 21.05 -6.31 0.87
CA TYR A 71 21.90 -6.77 -0.22
C TYR A 71 22.79 -5.64 -0.77
N LEU A 72 22.22 -4.46 -0.99
CA LEU A 72 22.97 -3.29 -1.44
C LEU A 72 23.99 -2.83 -0.40
N LEU A 73 23.65 -2.84 0.88
CA LEU A 73 24.56 -2.47 1.97
C LEU A 73 25.77 -3.42 2.04
N ILE A 74 25.52 -4.73 1.92
CA ILE A 74 26.58 -5.76 1.89
C ILE A 74 27.43 -5.62 0.63
N ARG A 75 26.82 -5.34 -0.53
CA ARG A 75 27.53 -5.14 -1.80
C ARG A 75 28.44 -3.91 -1.75
N ARG A 76 27.97 -2.78 -1.19
CA ARG A 76 28.77 -1.55 -1.03
C ARG A 76 30.06 -1.75 -0.24
N ARG A 77 30.08 -2.69 0.73
CA ARG A 77 31.29 -2.98 1.52
C ARG A 77 32.38 -3.65 0.71
N LYS A 78 32.05 -4.38 -0.37
CA LYS A 78 33.04 -5.03 -1.24
C LYS A 78 33.70 -4.07 -2.24
N ASP A 79 33.02 -3.00 -2.65
CA ASP A 79 33.56 -2.02 -3.59
C ASP A 79 34.57 -1.04 -2.95
N LEU A 80 34.58 -0.89 -1.62
CA LEU A 80 35.48 0.01 -0.88
C LEU A 80 36.80 -0.65 -0.44
N SER A 81 36.98 -1.95 -0.71
CA SER A 81 38.20 -2.71 -0.37
C SER A 81 39.02 -3.12 -1.59
N GLN A 82 38.73 -2.54 -2.75
CA GLN A 82 39.58 -2.50 -3.94
C GLN A 82 40.05 -1.05 -4.11
#